data_AF-A0A4W4GU28-F1
#
_entry.id   AF-A0A4W4GU28-F1
#
_cell.length_a   1.000
_cell.length_b   1.000
_cell.length_c   1.000
_cell.angle_alpha   90.00
_cell.angle_beta   90.00
_cell.angle_gamma   90.00
#
_symmetry.space_group_name_H-M   'P 1'
#
loop_
_entity.id
_entity.type
_entity.pdbx_description
1 polymer ?
#
loop_
_entity_poly.entity_id
_entity_poly.type
_entity_poly.pdbx_seq_one_letter_code
_entity_poly.pdbx_strand_id
1 'polypeptide(L)'
;MSINVSRIALHALREEVLSRECNRRQQVVGVLNEFYAAAFRHLYQVWRREKKTISDSGYVLKEVELYAKKYPKQLLRGLDSYLQERRAVIGHRTSPDTLSHSNRSPGDRESRASSQTGREGKEMNFTGVCDLPPEMEGEARLI
;
A
#
# COMPACT_ATOMS: atom_id res chain seq x y z
N MET A 1 11.14 -3.86 -14.71
CA MET A 1 10.48 -5.15 -14.41
C MET A 1 9.17 -5.02 -13.63
N SER A 2 8.84 -3.86 -13.03
CA SER A 2 7.62 -3.66 -12.24
C SER A 2 6.31 -3.95 -12.97
N ILE A 3 6.16 -3.48 -14.21
CA ILE A 3 4.97 -3.72 -15.04
C ILE A 3 4.70 -5.22 -15.21
N ASN A 4 5.75 -6.02 -15.40
CA ASN A 4 5.61 -7.47 -15.55
C ASN A 4 5.17 -8.13 -14.23
N VAL A 5 5.69 -7.69 -13.08
CA VAL A 5 5.25 -8.19 -11.78
C VAL A 5 3.80 -7.79 -11.49
N SER A 6 3.38 -6.58 -11.86
CA SER A 6 1.98 -6.15 -11.76
C SER A 6 1.07 -7.06 -12.59
N ARG A 7 1.46 -7.41 -13.82
CA ARG A 7 0.72 -8.38 -14.66
C ARG A 7 0.59 -9.74 -13.98
N ILE A 8 1.70 -10.28 -13.44
CA ILE A 8 1.70 -11.57 -12.73
C ILE A 8 0.72 -11.53 -11.54
N ALA A 9 0.74 -10.45 -10.74
CA ALA A 9 -0.14 -10.29 -9.59
C ALA A 9 -1.62 -10.26 -10.00
N LEU A 10 -1.96 -9.48 -11.02
CA LEU A 10 -3.34 -9.41 -11.54
C LEU A 10 -3.81 -10.73 -12.15
N HIS A 11 -2.93 -11.44 -12.87
CA HIS A 11 -3.25 -12.76 -13.41
C HIS A 11 -3.50 -13.77 -12.28
N ALA A 12 -2.68 -13.80 -11.23
CA ALA A 12 -2.88 -14.67 -10.09
C ALA A 12 -4.22 -14.39 -9.37
N LEU A 13 -4.62 -13.12 -9.27
CA LEU A 13 -5.93 -12.77 -8.73
C LEU A 13 -7.07 -13.23 -9.65
N ARG A 14 -6.98 -12.96 -10.95
CA ARG A 14 -7.99 -13.33 -11.95
C ARG A 14 -8.17 -14.85 -12.07
N GLU A 15 -7.08 -15.60 -11.90
CA GLU A 15 -7.06 -17.07 -11.92
C GLU A 15 -7.39 -17.68 -10.54
N GLU A 16 -7.89 -16.87 -9.60
CA GLU A 16 -8.35 -17.29 -8.26
C GLU A 16 -7.27 -17.93 -7.36
N VAL A 17 -5.99 -17.80 -7.72
CA VAL A 17 -4.85 -18.31 -6.94
C VAL A 17 -4.84 -17.71 -5.52
N LEU A 18 -5.24 -16.44 -5.41
CA LEU A 18 -5.26 -15.70 -4.14
C LEU A 18 -6.58 -15.79 -3.39
N SER A 19 -7.63 -16.39 -3.97
CA SER A 19 -9.00 -16.37 -3.42
C SER A 19 -9.05 -16.87 -1.98
N ARG A 20 -8.38 -17.98 -1.68
CA ARG A 20 -8.32 -18.52 -0.31
C ARG A 20 -7.70 -17.54 0.69
N GLU A 21 -6.66 -16.82 0.29
CA GLU A 21 -5.96 -15.89 1.17
C GLU A 21 -6.71 -14.57 1.32
N CYS A 22 -7.28 -14.04 0.23
CA CYS A 22 -8.19 -12.90 0.24
C CYS A 22 -9.36 -13.15 1.19
N ASN A 23 -10.01 -14.32 1.09
CA ASN A 23 -11.13 -14.70 1.95
C ASN A 23 -10.68 -14.89 3.40
N ARG A 24 -9.52 -15.50 3.65
CA ARG A 24 -8.99 -15.67 5.00
C ARG A 24 -8.74 -14.33 5.71
N ARG A 25 -8.22 -13.33 4.98
CA ARG A 25 -7.92 -11.99 5.51
C ARG A 25 -9.05 -10.98 5.36
N GLN A 26 -10.10 -11.31 4.64
CA GLN A 26 -11.19 -10.40 4.25
C GLN A 26 -10.68 -9.11 3.58
N GLN A 27 -9.62 -9.22 2.78
CA GLN A 27 -8.98 -8.08 2.12
C GLN A 27 -8.37 -8.49 0.78
N VAL A 28 -8.90 -7.94 -0.33
CA VAL A 28 -8.36 -8.22 -1.66
C VAL A 28 -7.15 -7.34 -1.97
N VAL A 29 -7.28 -6.02 -1.80
CA VAL A 29 -6.23 -5.06 -2.15
C VAL A 29 -4.98 -5.27 -1.29
N GLY A 30 -5.14 -5.52 0.01
CA GLY A 30 -4.01 -5.82 0.91
C GLY A 30 -3.24 -7.06 0.49
N VAL A 31 -3.94 -8.18 0.25
CA VAL A 31 -3.32 -9.44 -0.21
C VAL A 31 -2.66 -9.27 -1.58
N LEU A 32 -3.28 -8.54 -2.51
CA LEU A 32 -2.70 -8.28 -3.83
C LEU A 32 -1.41 -7.46 -3.74
N ASN A 33 -1.38 -6.42 -2.92
CA ASN A 33 -0.21 -5.57 -2.73
C ASN A 33 0.95 -6.32 -2.05
N GLU A 34 0.66 -7.12 -1.03
CA GLU A 34 1.65 -7.99 -0.41
C GLU A 34 2.17 -9.05 -1.39
N PHE A 35 1.29 -9.66 -2.17
CA PHE A 35 1.68 -10.64 -3.18
C PHE A 35 2.58 -10.01 -4.25
N TYR A 36 2.25 -8.80 -4.72
CA TYR A 36 3.09 -8.02 -5.62
C TYR A 36 4.49 -7.80 -5.03
N ALA A 37 4.58 -7.32 -3.78
CA ALA A 37 5.86 -7.08 -3.12
C ALA A 37 6.66 -8.38 -2.92
N ALA A 38 5.98 -9.47 -2.57
CA ALA A 38 6.60 -10.78 -2.37
C ALA A 38 7.15 -11.35 -3.69
N ALA A 39 6.37 -11.25 -4.78
CA ALA A 39 6.80 -11.65 -6.12
C ALA A 39 7.98 -10.81 -6.61
N PHE A 40 7.96 -9.49 -6.37
CA PHE A 40 9.06 -8.60 -6.71
C PHE A 40 10.34 -8.94 -5.93
N ARG A 41 10.21 -9.23 -4.64
CA ARG A 41 11.34 -9.69 -3.81
C ARG A 41 11.90 -11.01 -4.33
N HIS A 42 11.04 -11.97 -4.70
CA HIS A 42 11.48 -13.25 -5.27
C HIS A 42 12.23 -13.04 -6.61
N LEU A 43 11.70 -12.18 -7.49
CA LEU A 43 12.37 -11.77 -8.72
C LEU A 43 13.77 -11.22 -8.44
N TYR A 44 13.89 -10.30 -7.48
CA TYR A 44 15.19 -9.73 -7.10
C TYR A 44 16.15 -10.80 -6.55
N GLN A 45 15.66 -11.75 -5.76
CA GLN A 45 16.48 -12.83 -5.22
C GLN A 45 17.03 -13.73 -6.33
N VAL A 46 16.18 -14.18 -7.26
CA VAL A 46 16.59 -14.98 -8.43
C VAL A 46 17.60 -14.19 -9.25
N TRP A 47 17.28 -12.93 -9.57
CA TRP A 47 18.13 -12.05 -10.35
C TRP A 47 19.54 -11.92 -9.76
N ARG A 48 19.61 -11.62 -8.45
CA ARG A 48 20.87 -11.40 -7.75
C ARG A 48 21.66 -12.68 -7.53
N ARG A 49 21.01 -13.75 -7.07
CA ARG A 49 21.67 -15.03 -6.74
C ARG A 49 22.32 -15.65 -7.98
N GLU A 50 21.64 -15.55 -9.11
CA GLU A 50 22.06 -16.19 -10.36
C GLU A 50 22.77 -15.22 -11.31
N LYS A 51 23.07 -13.99 -10.85
CA LYS A 51 23.79 -12.96 -11.62
C LYS A 51 23.18 -12.71 -13.01
N LYS A 52 21.85 -12.63 -13.07
CA LYS A 52 21.09 -12.47 -14.31
C LYS A 52 21.34 -11.12 -14.96
N THR A 53 21.21 -11.09 -16.28
CA THR A 53 21.28 -9.92 -17.14
C THR A 53 19.92 -9.62 -17.77
N ILE A 54 19.80 -8.50 -18.48
CA ILE A 54 18.56 -8.15 -19.18
C ILE A 54 18.15 -9.20 -20.20
N SER A 55 19.10 -9.89 -20.84
CA SER A 55 18.83 -10.96 -21.80
C SER A 55 18.12 -12.15 -21.16
N ASP A 56 18.28 -12.35 -19.85
CA ASP A 56 17.64 -13.44 -19.10
C ASP A 56 16.21 -13.11 -18.65
N SER A 57 15.74 -11.87 -18.87
CA SER A 57 14.53 -11.35 -18.24
C SER A 57 13.28 -12.18 -18.55
N GLY A 58 13.17 -12.70 -19.77
CA GLY A 58 12.04 -13.54 -20.17
C GLY A 58 11.95 -14.83 -19.36
N TYR A 59 13.09 -15.52 -19.17
CA TYR A 59 13.17 -16.75 -18.39
C TYR A 59 12.89 -16.50 -16.91
N VAL A 60 13.49 -15.45 -16.34
CA VAL A 60 13.28 -15.09 -14.92
C VAL A 60 11.82 -14.76 -14.65
N LEU A 61 11.16 -14.00 -15.53
CA LEU A 61 9.74 -13.66 -15.36
C LEU A 61 8.84 -14.91 -15.39
N LYS A 62 9.11 -15.83 -16.33
CA LYS A 62 8.36 -17.08 -16.43
C LYS A 62 8.52 -17.94 -15.18
N GLU A 63 9.73 -18.03 -14.66
CA GLU A 63 10.02 -18.74 -13.40
C GLU A 63 9.27 -18.12 -12.22
N VAL A 64 9.36 -16.78 -12.07
CA VAL A 64 8.69 -16.04 -10.99
C VAL A 64 7.17 -16.22 -11.09
N GLU A 65 6.57 -16.14 -12.28
CA GLU A 65 5.14 -16.37 -12.47
C GLU A 65 4.74 -17.79 -12.04
N LEU A 66 5.47 -18.81 -12.50
CA LEU A 66 5.20 -20.20 -12.16
C LEU A 66 5.30 -20.42 -10.65
N TYR A 67 6.36 -19.94 -10.03
CA TYR A 67 6.57 -20.07 -8.59
C TYR A 67 5.48 -19.36 -7.79
N ALA A 68 5.16 -18.12 -8.14
CA ALA A 68 4.19 -17.30 -7.43
C ALA A 68 2.77 -17.89 -7.50
N LYS A 69 2.39 -18.46 -8.64
CA LYS A 69 1.09 -19.13 -8.81
C LYS A 69 1.03 -20.49 -8.13
N LYS A 70 2.13 -21.25 -8.15
CA LYS A 70 2.18 -22.59 -7.55
C LYS A 70 2.25 -22.55 -6.01
N TYR A 71 2.91 -21.53 -5.46
CA TYR A 71 3.22 -21.45 -4.03
C TYR A 71 2.89 -20.07 -3.42
N PRO A 72 1.66 -19.55 -3.58
CA PRO A 72 1.31 -18.18 -3.16
C PRO A 72 1.43 -17.97 -1.65
N LYS A 73 1.09 -18.99 -0.85
CA LYS A 73 1.21 -18.92 0.62
C LYS A 73 2.65 -18.89 1.08
N GLN A 74 3.52 -19.71 0.48
CA GLN A 74 4.94 -19.73 0.80
C GLN A 74 5.59 -18.40 0.42
N LEU A 75 5.20 -17.84 -0.73
CA LEU A 75 5.69 -16.55 -1.19
C LEU A 75 5.33 -15.42 -0.21
N LEU A 76 4.07 -15.34 0.23
CA LEU A 76 3.61 -14.37 1.24
C LEU A 76 4.32 -14.55 2.59
N ARG A 77 4.40 -15.79 3.10
CA ARG A 77 5.13 -16.08 4.36
C ARG A 77 6.61 -15.69 4.28
N GLY A 78 7.23 -15.85 3.11
CA GLY A 78 8.61 -15.43 2.87
C GLY A 78 8.79 -13.91 2.95
N LEU A 79 7.79 -13.14 2.50
CA LEU A 79 7.77 -11.69 2.68
C LEU A 79 7.60 -11.32 4.16
N ASP A 80 6.64 -11.93 4.86
CA ASP A 80 6.38 -11.65 6.28
C ASP A 80 7.63 -11.88 7.12
N SER A 81 8.31 -13.03 6.92
CA SER A 81 9.53 -13.38 7.63
C SER A 81 10.65 -12.36 7.38
N TYR A 82 10.81 -11.93 6.12
CA TYR A 82 11.79 -10.91 5.75
C TYR A 82 11.49 -9.55 6.39
N LEU A 83 10.23 -9.14 6.44
CA LEU A 83 9.84 -7.88 7.07
C LEU A 83 10.03 -7.92 8.59
N GLN A 84 9.75 -9.06 9.23
CA GLN A 84 10.00 -9.26 10.66
C GLN A 84 11.49 -9.18 11.00
N GLU A 85 12.34 -9.88 10.24
CA GLU A 85 13.79 -9.82 10.39
C GLU A 85 14.31 -8.38 10.23
N ARG A 86 13.83 -7.66 9.20
CA ARG A 86 14.19 -6.26 8.99
C ARG A 86 13.73 -5.34 10.12
N ARG A 87 12.55 -5.57 10.70
CA ARG A 87 12.06 -4.80 11.85
C ARG A 87 12.91 -5.05 13.09
N ALA A 88 13.33 -6.29 13.35
CA ALA A 88 14.22 -6.60 14.47
C ALA A 88 15.59 -5.89 14.32
N VAL A 89 16.16 -5.87 13.12
CA VAL A 89 17.43 -5.17 12.85
C VAL A 89 17.31 -3.65 13.01
N ILE A 90 16.18 -3.06 12.61
CA ILE A 90 15.95 -1.61 12.76
C ILE A 90 15.61 -1.26 14.21
N GLY A 91 14.79 -2.07 14.89
CA GLY A 91 14.45 -1.89 16.30
C GLY A 91 15.67 -2.01 17.23
N HIS A 92 16.69 -2.79 16.86
CA HIS A 92 17.96 -2.84 17.60
C HIS A 92 18.86 -1.61 17.39
N ARG A 93 18.61 -0.80 16.35
CA ARG A 93 19.31 0.49 16.13
C ARG A 93 18.63 1.67 16.84
N THR A 94 17.40 1.50 17.31
CA THR A 94 16.69 2.49 18.12
C THR A 94 16.30 1.86 19.45
N SER A 95 17.28 1.68 20.34
CA SER A 95 16.97 1.67 21.77
C SER A 95 16.56 3.10 22.14
N PRO A 96 15.29 3.39 22.46
CA PRO A 96 14.90 4.70 22.92
C PRO A 96 15.12 4.71 24.43
N ASP A 97 16.09 5.51 24.87
CA ASP A 97 16.03 6.03 26.23
C ASP A 97 14.66 6.71 26.43
N THR A 98 14.09 6.41 27.58
CA THR A 98 12.79 6.80 28.09
C THR A 98 12.41 8.25 27.78
N LEU A 99 11.41 8.47 26.94
CA LEU A 99 10.56 9.67 26.99
C LEU A 99 9.10 9.25 26.88
N SER A 100 8.52 8.95 28.05
CA SER A 100 7.10 8.91 28.27
C SER A 100 6.51 10.30 28.08
N HIS A 101 6.03 10.63 26.89
CA HIS A 101 5.06 11.71 26.71
C HIS A 101 3.65 11.12 26.61
N SER A 102 3.01 11.11 27.77
CA SER A 102 1.57 10.97 27.95
C SER A 102 0.85 12.11 27.24
N ASN A 103 0.27 11.86 26.07
CA ASN A 103 -0.74 12.76 25.50
C ASN A 103 -2.07 12.55 26.24
N ARG A 104 -2.17 13.17 27.42
CA ARG A 104 -3.44 13.44 28.08
C ARG A 104 -3.95 14.77 27.54
N SER A 105 -4.88 14.73 26.59
CA SER A 105 -5.63 15.92 26.17
C SER A 105 -6.43 16.46 27.38
N PRO A 106 -6.26 17.74 27.76
CA PRO A 106 -7.04 18.35 28.83
C PRO A 106 -8.17 19.25 28.29
N GLY A 107 -9.38 19.01 28.81
CA GLY A 107 -10.48 19.99 28.93
C GLY A 107 -11.43 20.06 27.72
N ASP A 108 -12.64 19.50 27.76
CA ASP A 108 -13.85 19.87 28.52
C ASP A 108 -14.63 21.09 27.99
N ARG A 109 -15.90 20.80 27.67
CA ARG A 109 -17.11 21.58 27.99
C ARG A 109 -17.31 22.97 27.39
N GLU A 110 -18.23 23.01 26.42
CA GLU A 110 -19.41 23.89 26.38
C GLU A 110 -19.36 25.23 27.14
N SER A 111 -19.35 26.35 26.42
CA SER A 111 -20.33 27.46 26.51
C SER A 111 -19.79 28.81 25.99
N ARG A 112 -20.52 29.36 25.00
CA ARG A 112 -20.84 30.79 24.74
C ARG A 112 -19.79 31.90 24.95
N ALA A 113 -19.57 32.65 23.87
CA ALA A 113 -19.77 34.12 23.70
C ALA A 113 -18.62 34.82 22.95
N SER A 114 -18.98 35.37 21.78
CA SER A 114 -18.56 36.64 21.14
C SER A 114 -17.15 37.20 21.40
N SER A 115 -16.36 37.35 20.33
CA SER A 115 -15.97 38.66 19.74
C SER A 115 -14.81 38.54 18.74
N GLN A 116 -14.85 39.42 17.73
CA GLN A 116 -13.99 39.53 16.55
C GLN A 116 -12.50 39.75 16.86
N THR A 117 -11.59 39.25 16.00
CA THR A 117 -10.75 40.08 15.09
C THR A 117 -9.68 39.26 14.35
N GLY A 118 -9.78 39.29 13.01
CA GLY A 118 -8.70 39.35 12.00
C GLY A 118 -7.44 38.48 12.12
N ARG A 119 -7.38 37.41 11.32
CA ARG A 119 -6.23 37.03 10.48
C ARG A 119 -6.75 36.09 9.40
N GLU A 120 -6.93 36.61 8.19
CA GLU A 120 -7.31 35.83 7.00
C GLU A 120 -6.15 34.91 6.59
N GLY A 121 -6.07 33.74 7.21
CA GLY A 121 -5.47 32.57 6.59
C GLY A 121 -6.54 31.94 5.70
N LYS A 122 -6.42 32.11 4.38
CA LYS A 122 -7.32 31.44 3.42
C LYS A 122 -7.17 29.92 3.59
N GLU A 123 -8.07 29.31 4.36
CA GLU A 123 -8.20 27.85 4.41
C GLU A 123 -8.55 27.37 3.01
N MET A 124 -7.59 26.69 2.37
CA MET A 124 -7.84 26.00 1.11
C MET A 124 -8.55 24.69 1.43
N ASN A 125 -9.88 24.72 1.41
CA ASN A 125 -10.67 23.50 1.40
C ASN A 125 -10.45 22.78 0.07
N PHE A 126 -9.62 21.73 0.08
CA PHE A 126 -9.44 20.84 -1.06
C PHE A 126 -10.61 19.85 -1.09
N THR A 127 -11.67 20.23 -1.80
CA THR A 127 -12.82 19.37 -2.04
C THR A 127 -12.47 18.37 -3.13
N GLY A 128 -12.54 17.07 -2.84
CA GLY A 128 -12.31 16.02 -3.83
C GLY A 128 -13.38 16.07 -4.92
N VAL A 129 -13.07 15.53 -6.11
CA VAL A 129 -14.00 15.47 -7.27
C VAL A 129 -15.35 14.81 -6.92
N CYS A 130 -15.38 13.99 -5.85
CA CYS A 130 -16.58 13.33 -5.37
C CYS A 130 -17.41 14.15 -4.37
N ASP A 131 -16.90 15.26 -3.86
CA ASP A 131 -17.52 16.08 -2.81
C ASP A 131 -18.09 17.41 -3.34
N LEU A 132 -18.25 17.54 -4.66
CA LEU A 132 -18.86 18.72 -5.28
C LEU A 132 -20.37 18.74 -4.99
N PRO A 133 -20.93 19.86 -4.50
CA PRO A 133 -22.38 20.00 -4.34
C PRO A 133 -23.06 19.93 -5.71
N PRO A 134 -24.23 19.27 -5.82
CA PRO A 134 -24.96 19.17 -7.07
C PRO A 134 -25.77 20.45 -7.28
N GLU A 135 -25.14 21.53 -7.75
CA GLU A 135 -25.88 22.73 -8.14
C GLU A 135 -25.85 22.97 -9.66
N MET A 136 -26.98 22.57 -10.24
CA MET A 136 -27.78 23.27 -11.25
C MET A 136 -27.21 23.38 -12.67
N GLU A 137 -27.69 22.45 -13.49
CA GLU A 137 -27.87 22.53 -14.95
C GLU A 137 -28.12 23.98 -15.43
N GLY A 138 -27.06 24.61 -15.91
CA GLY A 138 -27.12 25.90 -16.60
C GLY A 138 -27.34 25.68 -18.09
N GLU A 139 -28.49 26.13 -18.59
CA GLU A 139 -28.92 26.09 -19.98
C GLU A 139 -27.81 26.53 -20.96
N ALA A 140 -27.49 25.66 -21.92
CA ALA A 140 -26.64 26.02 -23.05
C ALA A 140 -27.39 27.00 -23.95
N ARG A 141 -26.98 28.28 -23.94
CA ARG A 141 -27.39 29.23 -24.97
C ARG A 141 -26.52 29.04 -26.21
N LEU A 142 -27.15 28.65 -27.30
CA LEU A 142 -26.55 28.62 -28.65
C LEU A 142 -26.19 30.04 -29.08
N ILE A 143 -24.94 30.22 -29.53
CA ILE A 143 -24.52 31.32 -30.40
C ILE A 143 -24.29 30.72 -31.78
#